data_AF-A0AAE9SIB9-F1
#
_entry.id   AF-A0AAE9SIB9-F1
#
_cell.length_a   1.000
_cell.length_b   1.000
_cell.length_c   1.000
_cell.angle_alpha   90.00
_cell.angle_beta   90.00
_cell.angle_gamma   90.00
#
_symmetry.space_group_name_H-M   'P 1'
#
loop_
_entity.id
_entity.type
_entity.pdbx_description
1 polymer ?
#
loop_
_entity_poly.entity_id
_entity_poly.type
_entity_poly.pdbx_seq_one_letter_code
_entity_poly.pdbx_strand_id
1 'polypeptide(L)'
;MKKIIATLLFLNILTVIQAQRLESKIPNNIDVLVSANAENLFKLIEVSDIDKNAIGKEILKDINRRRDEDKVSSVANAGIDIKSNAYYFFTKTDSISYHNFYVELKDRELFESMLSKRNKKKIRRMEGYNIIEGRSDIRIWNDDYLLLVNGDASRGYFSTHKERLDKLKEEGEFGYNFRKRIGKDWTKKYVLDLFNKNVIMSITTNKKFQKSKKKNASATLWIRNYGMLMTDLFKSFGGYLYPMYAEGGNQNIYGVEEVTANLFFDKSDARILLDMSVSSDMKKSFKKIYNKKMSSNLVNSFDHDKALAFWSISIDTEETLKEYPELLHKMYGGILPKFQEEMELVGDLFSLVIDEKAVGRLVTGDALLVLNDFSKQEVEYTTYEYDKDYKRKEVTKTKEEFIPDFTLMIGSEEEDLLNKFFKLGEKHKAVEIENNVVKFKTKKSDIPFDLYSVVKNDVLYLTTSKTNALSIASGNNNFNTKKHSKLVRDNSTVLFVDVNAVLNKIPNKWMSKSEKEAMRFSTDNLNDGVFRVSRMKGNTISSELKISTQGTEENTLKLLLEFINTVAK
;
A
#
# COMPACT_ATOMS: atom_id res chain seq x y z
N MET A 1 26.87 42.36 -15.08
CA MET A 1 26.36 41.00 -15.36
C MET A 1 26.95 39.91 -14.46
N LYS A 2 28.28 39.72 -14.36
CA LYS A 2 28.89 38.69 -13.47
C LYS A 2 28.50 38.79 -11.99
N LYS A 3 28.36 40.00 -11.43
CA LYS A 3 27.92 40.21 -10.04
C LYS A 3 26.44 39.83 -9.82
N ILE A 4 25.56 40.09 -10.78
CA ILE A 4 24.13 39.75 -10.70
C ILE A 4 23.93 38.22 -10.81
N ILE A 5 24.70 37.55 -11.67
CA ILE A 5 24.70 36.09 -11.79
C ILE A 5 25.26 35.44 -10.51
N ALA A 6 26.30 36.00 -9.92
CA ALA A 6 26.84 35.54 -8.64
C ALA A 6 25.83 35.74 -7.49
N THR A 7 25.11 36.87 -7.45
CA THR A 7 24.05 37.13 -6.46
C THR A 7 22.84 36.21 -6.66
N LEU A 8 22.42 35.95 -7.89
CA LEU A 8 21.35 34.98 -8.20
C LEU A 8 21.77 33.53 -7.89
N LEU A 9 23.03 33.16 -8.13
CA LEU A 9 23.59 31.88 -7.70
C LEU A 9 23.68 31.80 -6.17
N PHE A 10 24.08 32.87 -5.47
CA PHE A 10 24.10 32.92 -4.00
C PHE A 10 22.71 32.86 -3.39
N LEU A 11 21.72 33.52 -4.00
CA LEU A 11 20.31 33.47 -3.59
C LEU A 11 19.71 32.07 -3.80
N ASN A 12 20.04 31.40 -4.90
CA ASN A 12 19.63 30.00 -5.12
C ASN A 12 20.36 29.04 -4.17
N ILE A 13 21.60 29.32 -3.77
CA ILE A 13 22.32 28.51 -2.76
C ILE A 13 21.72 28.72 -1.37
N LEU A 14 21.29 29.93 -1.01
CA LEU A 14 20.69 30.25 0.29
C LEU A 14 19.31 29.59 0.49
N THR A 15 18.48 29.51 -0.55
CA THR A 15 17.18 28.80 -0.47
C THR A 15 17.35 27.28 -0.40
N VAL A 16 18.39 26.73 -1.03
CA VAL A 16 18.76 25.31 -0.93
C VAL A 16 19.32 24.97 0.47
N ILE A 17 20.01 25.91 1.13
CA ILE A 17 20.54 25.70 2.49
C ILE A 17 19.43 25.53 3.52
N GLN A 18 18.30 26.24 3.40
CA GLN A 18 17.24 26.22 4.41
C GLN A 18 16.58 24.82 4.51
N ALA A 19 16.15 24.24 3.38
CA ALA A 19 15.61 22.88 3.34
C ALA A 19 16.64 21.78 3.69
N GLN A 20 17.94 22.06 3.51
CA GLN A 20 19.03 21.14 3.91
C GLN A 20 19.37 21.22 5.41
N ARG A 21 18.95 22.26 6.14
CA ARG A 21 19.29 22.42 7.56
C ARG A 21 18.66 21.34 8.42
N LEU A 22 17.36 21.10 8.29
CA LEU A 22 16.66 20.16 9.16
C LEU A 22 16.99 18.69 8.82
N GLU A 23 17.02 18.34 7.53
CA GLU A 23 17.43 17.01 7.07
C GLU A 23 18.85 16.68 7.56
N SER A 24 19.76 17.66 7.57
CA SER A 24 21.13 17.46 8.05
C SER A 24 21.20 17.09 9.54
N LYS A 25 20.17 17.40 10.33
CA LYS A 25 20.08 17.09 11.76
C LYS A 25 19.42 15.73 12.04
N ILE A 26 18.98 15.00 11.02
CA ILE A 26 18.41 13.66 11.18
C ILE A 26 19.55 12.62 11.12
N PRO A 27 19.67 11.71 12.10
CA PRO A 27 20.67 10.64 12.08
C PRO A 27 20.52 9.71 10.87
N ASN A 28 21.62 9.20 10.34
CA ASN A 28 21.57 8.27 9.20
C ASN A 28 21.15 6.83 9.53
N ASN A 29 21.05 6.50 10.82
CA ASN A 29 20.83 5.15 11.36
C ASN A 29 19.38 4.92 11.83
N ILE A 30 18.43 5.74 11.39
CA ILE A 30 17.01 5.58 11.64
C ILE A 30 16.42 4.36 10.88
N ASP A 31 15.23 3.92 11.29
CA ASP A 31 14.54 2.76 10.73
C ASP A 31 13.47 3.15 9.71
N VAL A 32 12.74 4.25 9.98
CA VAL A 32 11.74 4.84 9.08
C VAL A 32 11.97 6.34 8.98
N LEU A 33 11.83 6.90 7.77
CA LEU A 33 11.78 8.34 7.52
C LEU A 33 10.59 8.64 6.61
N VAL A 34 9.75 9.57 7.01
CA VAL A 34 8.76 10.24 6.17
C VAL A 34 9.19 11.68 6.02
N SER A 35 9.27 12.16 4.78
CA SER A 35 9.53 13.55 4.45
C SER A 35 8.38 14.11 3.64
N ALA A 36 7.85 15.26 4.05
CA ALA A 36 6.91 16.05 3.28
C ALA A 36 7.67 17.17 2.58
N ASN A 37 7.57 17.24 1.26
CA ASN A 37 8.24 18.26 0.45
C ASN A 37 7.31 19.46 0.29
N ALA A 38 7.54 20.49 1.09
CA ALA A 38 6.68 21.68 1.11
C ALA A 38 6.72 22.43 -0.22
N GLU A 39 7.88 22.51 -0.88
CA GLU A 39 8.00 23.16 -2.19
C GLU A 39 7.07 22.53 -3.23
N ASN A 40 6.97 21.20 -3.27
CA ASN A 40 6.10 20.50 -4.21
C ASN A 40 4.63 20.56 -3.80
N LEU A 41 4.33 20.51 -2.49
CA LEU A 41 2.96 20.64 -1.98
C LEU A 41 2.39 22.04 -2.24
N PHE A 42 3.11 23.11 -1.87
CA PHE A 42 2.65 24.49 -2.02
C PHE A 42 2.75 25.07 -3.44
N LYS A 43 3.24 24.28 -4.41
CA LYS A 43 2.99 24.53 -5.84
C LYS A 43 1.56 24.17 -6.25
N LEU A 44 0.88 23.33 -5.47
CA LEU A 44 -0.45 22.78 -5.79
C LEU A 44 -1.56 23.33 -4.89
N ILE A 45 -1.23 23.73 -3.67
CA ILE A 45 -2.21 24.22 -2.69
C ILE A 45 -1.74 25.50 -2.01
N GLU A 46 -2.69 26.26 -1.49
CA GLU A 46 -2.46 27.38 -0.59
C GLU A 46 -2.69 26.97 0.87
N VAL A 47 -2.18 27.77 1.81
CA VAL A 47 -2.42 27.51 3.25
C VAL A 47 -3.91 27.52 3.57
N SER A 48 -4.70 28.37 2.91
CA SER A 48 -6.15 28.43 3.11
C SER A 48 -6.87 27.14 2.73
N ASP A 49 -6.30 26.34 1.82
CA ASP A 49 -6.87 25.03 1.46
C ASP A 49 -6.72 24.04 2.63
N ILE A 50 -5.62 24.14 3.37
CA ILE A 50 -5.40 23.38 4.61
C ILE A 50 -6.36 23.87 5.69
N ASP A 51 -6.44 25.19 5.92
CA ASP A 51 -7.31 25.79 6.95
C ASP A 51 -8.78 25.34 6.83
N LYS A 52 -9.26 25.18 5.59
CA LYS A 52 -10.65 24.82 5.30
C LYS A 52 -10.91 23.30 5.34
N ASN A 53 -9.88 22.48 5.17
CA ASN A 53 -10.04 21.02 5.15
C ASN A 53 -10.12 20.42 6.57
N ALA A 54 -10.49 19.14 6.66
CA ALA A 54 -10.69 18.43 7.92
C ALA A 54 -9.40 18.36 8.76
N ILE A 55 -8.24 18.22 8.11
CA ILE A 55 -6.94 18.14 8.79
C ILE A 55 -6.61 19.47 9.46
N GLY A 56 -6.68 20.59 8.73
CA GLY A 56 -6.42 21.91 9.28
C GLY A 56 -7.44 22.29 10.35
N LYS A 57 -8.72 21.93 10.16
CA LYS A 57 -9.76 22.14 11.19
C LYS A 57 -9.46 21.42 12.49
N GLU A 58 -8.99 20.16 12.46
CA GLU A 58 -8.61 19.44 13.68
C GLU A 58 -7.35 20.06 14.33
N ILE A 59 -6.35 20.47 13.54
CA ILE A 59 -5.18 21.20 14.07
C ILE A 59 -5.61 22.50 14.75
N LEU A 60 -6.44 23.30 14.09
CA LEU A 60 -6.94 24.58 14.62
C LEU A 60 -7.80 24.37 15.87
N LYS A 61 -8.63 23.32 15.91
CA LYS A 61 -9.40 22.94 17.09
C LYS A 61 -8.50 22.61 18.28
N ASP A 62 -7.39 21.91 18.06
CA ASP A 62 -6.42 21.61 19.11
C ASP A 62 -5.64 22.84 19.59
N ILE A 63 -5.22 23.72 18.67
CA ILE A 63 -4.57 25.01 19.01
C ILE A 63 -5.51 25.91 19.81
N ASN A 64 -6.79 25.96 19.40
CA ASN A 64 -7.83 26.77 20.02
C ASN A 64 -8.47 26.12 21.25
N ARG A 65 -8.05 24.92 21.64
CA ARG A 65 -8.62 24.23 22.77
C ARG A 65 -8.39 25.05 24.05
N ARG A 66 -9.50 25.53 24.65
CA ARG A 66 -9.52 26.40 25.84
C ARG A 66 -8.98 27.82 25.59
N ARG A 67 -9.16 28.35 24.37
CA ARG A 67 -9.04 29.77 24.03
C ARG A 67 -10.43 30.32 23.71
N ASP A 68 -10.92 31.19 24.58
CA ASP A 68 -12.25 31.81 24.43
C ASP A 68 -12.14 33.17 23.72
N GLU A 69 -11.11 33.94 24.07
CA GLU A 69 -10.67 35.18 23.42
C GLU A 69 -9.31 34.85 22.72
N ASP A 70 -9.09 35.29 21.48
CA ASP A 70 -7.89 34.99 20.66
C ASP A 70 -7.81 33.60 19.99
N LYS A 71 -8.89 33.19 19.32
CA LYS A 71 -8.87 31.98 18.47
C LYS A 71 -8.04 32.22 17.20
N VAL A 72 -7.15 31.28 16.92
CA VAL A 72 -6.35 31.20 15.70
C VAL A 72 -7.21 30.71 14.55
N SER A 73 -7.28 31.47 13.46
CA SER A 73 -8.08 31.14 12.28
C SER A 73 -7.32 30.43 11.16
N SER A 74 -5.98 30.45 11.20
CA SER A 74 -5.13 29.83 10.18
C SER A 74 -3.95 29.12 10.80
N VAL A 75 -3.61 27.94 10.26
CA VAL A 75 -2.48 27.13 10.73
C VAL A 75 -1.16 27.88 10.57
N ALA A 76 -1.03 28.79 9.61
CA ALA A 76 0.17 29.62 9.43
C ALA A 76 0.46 30.56 10.61
N ASN A 77 -0.53 30.81 11.45
CA ASN A 77 -0.40 31.64 12.65
C ASN A 77 -0.02 30.82 13.90
N ALA A 78 0.37 29.55 13.73
CA ALA A 78 0.79 28.66 14.82
C ALA A 78 2.25 28.86 15.27
N GLY A 79 3.04 29.66 14.55
CA GLY A 79 4.49 29.85 14.78
C GLY A 79 5.38 28.78 14.14
N ILE A 80 4.79 27.72 13.55
CA ILE A 80 5.48 26.70 12.75
C ILE A 80 5.62 27.21 11.31
N ASP A 81 6.76 26.98 10.67
CA ASP A 81 6.91 27.26 9.24
C ASP A 81 6.27 26.14 8.42
N ILE A 82 4.99 26.34 8.09
CA ILE A 82 4.20 25.38 7.31
C ILE A 82 4.70 25.24 5.89
N LYS A 83 5.43 26.23 5.35
CA LYS A 83 6.00 26.18 4.00
C LYS A 83 7.41 25.57 3.98
N SER A 84 7.91 25.10 5.11
CA SER A 84 9.14 24.33 5.21
C SER A 84 8.87 22.82 5.22
N ASN A 85 9.88 22.03 4.85
CA ASN A 85 9.78 20.57 4.88
C ASN A 85 9.54 20.08 6.32
N ALA A 86 8.70 19.06 6.43
CA ALA A 86 8.44 18.38 7.70
C ALA A 86 8.95 16.94 7.63
N TYR A 87 9.50 16.46 8.74
CA TYR A 87 10.06 15.13 8.83
C TYR A 87 9.44 14.37 10.00
N TYR A 88 9.02 13.13 9.74
CA TYR A 88 8.79 12.14 10.77
C TYR A 88 9.85 11.06 10.65
N PHE A 89 10.47 10.66 11.76
CA PHE A 89 11.35 9.50 11.74
C PHE A 89 11.20 8.62 12.96
N PHE A 90 11.38 7.33 12.72
CA PHE A 90 11.29 6.29 13.72
C PHE A 90 12.68 5.70 13.97
N THR A 91 13.00 5.50 15.24
CA THR A 91 14.20 4.79 15.65
C THR A 91 13.84 3.81 16.74
N LYS A 92 14.28 2.56 16.60
CA LYS A 92 14.03 1.51 17.57
C LYS A 92 15.33 0.95 18.12
N THR A 93 15.38 0.78 19.44
CA THR A 93 16.38 -0.04 20.12
C THR A 93 15.71 -1.31 20.68
N ASP A 94 16.50 -2.15 21.34
CA ASP A 94 15.99 -3.28 22.13
C ASP A 94 15.00 -2.86 23.24
N SER A 95 15.21 -1.67 23.78
CA SER A 95 14.65 -1.19 25.05
C SER A 95 13.55 -0.14 24.88
N ILE A 96 13.57 0.63 23.80
CA ILE A 96 12.65 1.74 23.58
C ILE A 96 12.54 2.09 22.10
N SER A 97 11.37 2.54 21.67
CA SER A 97 11.15 3.12 20.35
C SER A 97 10.85 4.61 20.43
N TYR A 98 11.37 5.36 19.46
CA TYR A 98 11.24 6.81 19.38
C TYR A 98 10.47 7.21 18.12
N HIS A 99 9.38 7.93 18.30
CA HIS A 99 8.63 8.59 17.24
C HIS A 99 8.98 10.08 17.26
N ASN A 100 9.59 10.56 16.19
CA ASN A 100 10.10 11.92 16.10
C ASN A 100 9.32 12.70 15.05
N PHE A 101 8.89 13.91 15.39
CA PHE A 101 8.40 14.90 14.43
C PHE A 101 9.30 16.12 14.50
N TYR A 102 9.86 16.51 13.36
CA TYR A 102 10.83 17.59 13.26
C TYR A 102 10.35 18.60 12.22
N VAL A 103 10.16 19.84 12.65
CA VAL A 103 9.66 20.95 11.82
C VAL A 103 10.45 22.24 12.10
N GLU A 104 10.45 23.15 11.13
CA GLU A 104 11.01 24.48 11.30
C GLU A 104 10.00 25.40 12.00
N LEU A 105 10.52 26.34 12.78
CA LEU A 105 9.74 27.41 13.38
C LEU A 105 9.91 28.67 12.55
N LYS A 106 8.79 29.34 12.30
CA LYS A 106 8.78 30.67 11.70
C LYS A 106 8.96 31.75 12.76
N ASP A 107 8.38 31.52 13.93
CA ASP A 107 8.42 32.46 15.06
C ASP A 107 8.25 31.67 16.38
N ARG A 108 9.33 31.64 17.18
CA ARG A 108 9.35 30.97 18.49
C ARG A 108 8.37 31.59 19.48
N GLU A 109 8.27 32.91 19.53
CA GLU A 109 7.41 33.60 20.49
C GLU A 109 5.94 33.37 20.16
N LEU A 110 5.61 33.40 18.87
CA LEU A 110 4.28 33.03 18.39
C LEU A 110 3.97 31.58 18.76
N PHE A 111 4.87 30.63 18.47
CA PHE A 111 4.68 29.22 18.86
C PHE A 111 4.44 29.06 20.38
N GLU A 112 5.27 29.70 21.20
CA GLU A 112 5.12 29.67 22.67
C GLU A 112 3.79 30.28 23.11
N SER A 113 3.34 31.36 22.46
CA SER A 113 2.04 31.97 22.71
C SER A 113 0.88 31.02 22.36
N MET A 114 1.09 30.12 21.40
CA MET A 114 0.11 29.13 20.94
C MET A 114 -0.03 27.90 21.85
N LEU A 115 0.91 27.69 22.77
CA LEU A 115 0.81 26.63 23.78
C LEU A 115 -0.33 26.87 24.79
N SER A 116 -0.98 25.79 25.24
CA SER A 116 -1.99 25.87 26.30
C SER A 116 -1.43 26.49 27.60
N LYS A 117 -2.28 27.14 28.42
CA LYS A 117 -1.90 27.70 29.73
C LYS A 117 -1.12 26.71 30.60
N ARG A 118 -1.50 25.42 30.57
CA ARG A 118 -0.81 24.34 31.29
C ARG A 118 0.60 24.08 30.76
N ASN A 119 0.79 24.11 29.45
CA ASN A 119 2.09 23.87 28.82
C ASN A 119 3.02 25.05 28.99
N LYS A 120 2.52 26.29 28.91
CA LYS A 120 3.29 27.51 29.18
C LYS A 120 3.97 27.46 30.56
N LYS A 121 3.25 27.02 31.60
CA LYS A 121 3.79 26.83 32.96
C LYS A 121 4.85 25.74 33.09
N LYS A 122 4.98 24.85 32.10
CA LYS A 122 5.94 23.74 32.09
C LYS A 122 7.19 24.02 31.26
N ILE A 123 7.26 25.18 30.59
CA ILE A 123 8.42 25.55 29.79
C ILE A 123 9.60 25.73 30.74
N ARG A 124 10.67 24.96 30.49
CA ARG A 124 11.98 25.23 31.05
C ARG A 124 12.84 25.88 29.99
N ARG A 125 13.40 27.04 30.32
CA ARG A 125 14.31 27.79 29.44
C ARG A 125 15.74 27.41 29.79
N MET A 126 16.48 26.93 28.80
CA MET A 126 17.88 26.54 28.90
C MET A 126 18.70 27.47 28.00
N GLU A 127 20.02 27.44 28.13
CA GLU A 127 20.89 28.12 27.18
C GLU A 127 20.77 27.45 25.80
N GLY A 128 20.25 28.19 24.82
CA GLY A 128 20.11 27.75 23.43
C GLY A 128 18.84 26.96 23.07
N TYR A 129 17.99 26.58 24.03
CA TYR A 129 16.72 25.89 23.75
C TYR A 129 15.71 25.98 24.91
N ASN A 130 14.44 25.71 24.59
CA ASN A 130 13.33 25.57 25.52
C ASN A 130 12.80 24.14 25.48
N ILE A 131 12.36 23.61 26.63
CA ILE A 131 11.90 22.22 26.74
C ILE A 131 10.65 22.08 27.60
N ILE A 132 9.72 21.23 27.15
CA ILE A 132 8.62 20.69 27.96
C ILE A 132 8.81 19.18 28.04
N GLU A 133 8.88 18.66 29.27
CA GLU A 133 8.89 17.22 29.52
C GLU A 133 7.51 16.77 29.98
N GLY A 134 6.83 16.03 29.12
CA GLY A 134 5.59 15.31 29.42
C GLY A 134 5.85 13.97 30.12
N ARG A 135 4.85 13.09 30.03
CA ARG A 135 4.93 11.74 30.65
C ARG A 135 5.67 10.74 29.75
N SER A 136 5.48 10.83 28.45
CA SER A 136 6.16 10.05 27.42
C SER A 136 6.51 10.90 26.18
N ASP A 137 5.96 12.13 26.10
CA ASP A 137 6.30 13.13 25.10
C ASP A 137 7.31 14.13 25.64
N ILE A 138 8.34 14.46 24.86
CA ILE A 138 9.26 15.57 25.10
C ILE A 138 9.19 16.50 23.90
N ARG A 139 9.12 17.79 24.16
CA ARG A 139 9.13 18.84 23.15
C ARG A 139 10.30 19.74 23.43
N ILE A 140 11.18 19.90 22.47
CA ILE A 140 12.35 20.76 22.56
C ILE A 140 12.40 21.65 21.33
N TRP A 141 12.69 22.94 21.52
CA TRP A 141 12.75 23.89 20.43
C TRP A 141 13.73 25.01 20.72
N ASN A 142 14.22 25.66 19.68
CA ASN A 142 15.00 26.89 19.75
C ASN A 142 14.32 27.96 18.89
N ASP A 143 15.06 28.96 18.41
CA ASP A 143 14.50 29.99 17.53
C ASP A 143 14.14 29.46 16.13
N ASP A 144 14.80 28.39 15.67
CA ASP A 144 14.72 27.92 14.28
C ASP A 144 13.86 26.67 14.09
N TYR A 145 13.77 25.78 15.07
CA TYR A 145 13.16 24.47 14.89
C TYR A 145 12.56 23.86 16.16
N LEU A 146 11.60 22.97 15.95
CA LEU A 146 10.86 22.22 16.98
C LEU A 146 10.99 20.73 16.72
N LEU A 147 11.43 19.99 17.74
CA LEU A 147 11.46 18.54 17.77
C LEU A 147 10.49 18.02 18.83
N LEU A 148 9.56 17.17 18.39
CA LEU A 148 8.62 16.44 19.23
C LEU A 148 9.03 14.98 19.24
N VAL A 149 9.25 14.40 20.42
CA VAL A 149 9.63 12.99 20.55
C VAL A 149 8.69 12.29 21.50
N ASN A 150 8.11 11.17 21.06
CA ASN A 150 7.38 10.24 21.91
C ASN A 150 8.19 8.95 22.04
N GLY A 151 8.57 8.62 23.27
CA GLY A 151 9.29 7.39 23.59
C GLY A 151 8.36 6.34 24.19
N ASP A 152 8.41 5.12 23.64
CA ASP A 152 7.67 3.96 24.17
C ASP A 152 8.64 2.85 24.60
N ALA A 153 8.71 2.63 25.91
CA ALA A 153 9.60 1.66 26.52
C ALA A 153 9.06 0.22 26.34
N SER A 154 9.90 -0.65 25.78
CA SER A 154 9.56 -2.03 25.43
C SER A 154 9.17 -2.85 26.65
N ARG A 155 7.95 -3.40 26.66
CA ARG A 155 7.50 -4.31 27.73
C ARG A 155 8.34 -5.58 27.77
N GLY A 156 8.67 -6.14 26.61
CA GLY A 156 9.49 -7.34 26.49
C GLY A 156 10.87 -7.14 27.12
N TYR A 157 11.52 -6.02 26.82
CA TYR A 157 12.84 -5.70 27.39
C TYR A 157 12.83 -5.66 28.92
N PHE A 158 11.83 -4.99 29.51
CA PHE A 158 11.68 -4.89 30.96
C PHE A 158 11.39 -6.25 31.60
N SER A 159 10.63 -7.11 30.90
CA SER A 159 10.36 -8.48 31.37
C SER A 159 11.62 -9.34 31.36
N THR A 160 12.39 -9.32 30.26
CA THR A 160 13.61 -10.13 30.09
C THR A 160 14.74 -9.68 31.03
N HIS A 161 14.86 -8.38 31.31
CA HIS A 161 15.94 -7.81 32.13
C HIS A 161 15.47 -7.40 33.53
N LYS A 162 14.40 -8.01 34.03
CA LYS A 162 13.74 -7.64 35.28
C LYS A 162 14.71 -7.55 36.46
N GLU A 163 15.55 -8.56 36.66
CA GLU A 163 16.50 -8.62 37.78
C GLU A 163 17.47 -7.42 37.81
N ARG A 164 17.97 -7.01 36.63
CA ARG A 164 18.86 -5.86 36.52
C ARG A 164 18.11 -4.53 36.72
N LEU A 165 16.91 -4.42 36.15
CA LEU A 165 16.15 -3.17 36.14
C LEU A 165 15.44 -2.91 37.47
N ASP A 166 14.98 -3.93 38.17
CA ASP A 166 14.31 -3.79 39.48
C ASP A 166 15.24 -3.17 40.54
N LYS A 167 16.57 -3.24 40.35
CA LYS A 167 17.55 -2.52 41.21
C LYS A 167 17.48 -0.99 41.08
N LEU A 168 16.92 -0.47 40.00
CA LEU A 168 16.75 0.97 39.74
C LEU A 168 15.38 1.48 40.20
N LYS A 169 14.56 0.60 40.76
CA LYS A 169 13.20 0.86 41.18
C LYS A 169 13.20 1.55 42.54
N GLU A 170 12.40 2.60 42.67
CA GLU A 170 12.25 3.31 43.93
C GLU A 170 11.37 2.49 44.91
N GLU A 171 11.57 2.69 46.21
CA GLU A 171 10.80 1.98 47.23
C GLU A 171 9.30 2.27 47.06
N GLY A 172 8.47 1.22 47.03
CA GLY A 172 7.02 1.34 46.81
C GLY A 172 6.60 1.69 45.37
N GLU A 173 7.53 1.82 44.42
CA GLU A 173 7.18 2.16 43.04
C GLU A 173 6.44 0.98 42.36
N PHE A 174 5.41 1.26 41.57
CA PHE A 174 4.76 0.21 40.76
C PHE A 174 5.51 0.00 39.45
N GLY A 175 5.58 -1.24 38.94
CA GLY A 175 6.35 -1.57 37.73
C GLY A 175 5.93 -0.77 36.48
N TYR A 176 4.67 -0.37 36.39
CA TYR A 176 4.18 0.54 35.34
C TYR A 176 4.79 1.95 35.45
N ASN A 177 4.84 2.50 36.67
CA ASN A 177 5.40 3.83 36.92
C ASN A 177 6.91 3.82 36.71
N PHE A 178 7.58 2.76 37.19
CA PHE A 178 9.00 2.51 36.96
C PHE A 178 9.36 2.51 35.47
N ARG A 179 8.66 1.70 34.67
CA ARG A 179 8.90 1.65 33.21
C ARG A 179 8.70 3.01 32.56
N LYS A 180 7.68 3.77 32.98
CA LYS A 180 7.44 5.11 32.46
C LYS A 180 8.53 6.10 32.85
N ARG A 181 9.01 6.07 34.09
CA ARG A 181 10.09 6.94 34.56
C ARG A 181 11.38 6.68 33.79
N ILE A 182 11.78 5.42 33.70
CA ILE A 182 12.97 5.00 32.94
C ILE A 182 12.83 5.33 31.45
N GLY A 183 11.69 5.03 30.83
CA GLY A 183 11.42 5.38 29.44
C GLY A 183 11.49 6.89 29.19
N LYS A 184 10.98 7.70 30.11
CA LYS A 184 11.10 9.16 30.07
C LYS A 184 12.56 9.61 30.16
N ASP A 185 13.35 9.04 31.06
CA ASP A 185 14.77 9.40 31.22
C ASP A 185 15.60 9.05 29.98
N TRP A 186 15.36 7.88 29.39
CA TRP A 186 15.96 7.49 28.11
C TRP A 186 15.54 8.41 26.97
N THR A 187 14.26 8.75 26.89
CA THR A 187 13.75 9.71 25.89
C THR A 187 14.39 11.08 26.06
N LYS A 188 14.54 11.57 27.29
CA LYS A 188 15.20 12.84 27.57
C LYS A 188 16.65 12.83 27.11
N LYS A 189 17.39 11.77 27.44
CA LYS A 189 18.78 11.62 26.99
C LYS A 189 18.86 11.63 25.46
N TYR A 190 18.02 10.82 24.80
CA TYR A 190 17.96 10.74 23.34
C TYR A 190 17.66 12.10 22.70
N VAL A 191 16.66 12.82 23.21
CA VAL A 191 16.26 14.15 22.71
C VAL A 191 17.38 15.17 22.84
N LEU A 192 18.04 15.22 24.01
CA LEU A 192 19.15 16.16 24.24
C LEU A 192 20.35 15.82 23.36
N ASP A 193 20.64 14.53 23.17
CA ASP A 193 21.70 14.08 22.27
C ASP A 193 21.41 14.49 20.82
N LEU A 194 20.18 14.25 20.35
CA LEU A 194 19.74 14.57 18.99
C LEU A 194 19.69 16.08 18.74
N PHE A 195 19.28 16.88 19.73
CA PHE A 195 19.08 18.32 19.57
C PHE A 195 20.39 19.13 19.70
N ASN A 196 21.30 18.70 20.59
CA ASN A 196 22.52 19.46 20.92
C ASN A 196 23.78 18.96 20.20
N LYS A 197 23.86 17.68 19.79
CA LYS A 197 25.07 17.17 19.13
C LYS A 197 25.04 17.47 17.64
N ASN A 198 26.18 17.93 17.11
CA ASN A 198 26.41 17.92 15.67
C ASN A 198 26.34 16.47 15.18
N VAL A 199 25.35 16.17 14.34
CA VAL A 199 25.17 14.82 13.78
C VAL A 199 26.31 14.55 12.79
N ILE A 200 27.34 13.84 13.24
CA ILE A 200 28.53 13.50 12.44
C ILE A 200 28.16 12.68 11.19
N MET A 201 27.07 11.89 11.28
CA MET A 201 26.58 11.02 10.22
C MET A 201 25.08 11.26 9.97
N SER A 202 24.79 12.30 9.19
CA SER A 202 23.43 12.71 8.84
C SER A 202 22.81 11.85 7.74
N ILE A 203 21.48 11.74 7.72
CA ILE A 203 20.72 11.10 6.63
C ILE A 203 20.99 11.74 5.26
N THR A 204 21.44 12.99 5.21
CA THR A 204 21.88 13.63 3.95
C THR A 204 23.05 12.89 3.30
N THR A 205 23.89 12.22 4.10
CA THR A 205 25.02 11.41 3.61
C THR A 205 24.62 9.96 3.25
N ASN A 206 23.39 9.54 3.59
CA ASN A 206 22.92 8.18 3.32
C ASN A 206 22.54 8.01 1.84
N LYS A 207 23.40 7.34 1.07
CA LYS A 207 23.20 7.14 -0.37
C LYS A 207 21.93 6.34 -0.72
N LYS A 208 21.47 5.42 0.14
CA LYS A 208 20.23 4.66 -0.11
C LYS A 208 19.02 5.57 0.02
N PHE A 209 18.95 6.35 1.10
CA PHE A 209 17.90 7.35 1.28
C PHE A 209 17.92 8.44 0.20
N GLN A 210 19.08 8.99 -0.17
CA GLN A 210 19.11 10.01 -1.22
C GLN A 210 18.62 9.48 -2.57
N LYS A 211 18.78 8.17 -2.85
CA LYS A 211 18.22 7.51 -4.04
C LYS A 211 16.72 7.22 -3.93
N SER A 212 16.18 7.11 -2.71
CA SER A 212 14.75 6.84 -2.49
C SER A 212 13.88 8.06 -2.77
N LYS A 213 14.42 9.28 -2.55
CA LYS A 213 13.77 10.55 -2.91
C LYS A 213 13.64 10.67 -4.42
N LYS A 214 12.41 10.69 -4.92
CA LYS A 214 12.13 10.94 -6.34
C LYS A 214 11.88 12.43 -6.58
N LYS A 215 12.35 12.91 -7.73
CA LYS A 215 12.10 14.29 -8.17
C LYS A 215 10.59 14.54 -8.26
N ASN A 216 10.13 15.70 -7.81
CA ASN A 216 8.72 16.12 -7.78
C ASN A 216 7.81 15.32 -6.84
N ALA A 217 8.35 14.41 -6.01
CA ALA A 217 7.55 13.76 -4.98
C ALA A 217 7.10 14.80 -3.94
N SER A 218 5.80 14.80 -3.62
CA SER A 218 5.20 15.61 -2.55
C SER A 218 5.50 15.03 -1.17
N ALA A 219 5.66 13.71 -1.09
CA ALA A 219 6.15 13.05 0.11
C ALA A 219 6.95 11.79 -0.23
N THR A 220 7.92 11.45 0.62
CA THR A 220 8.72 10.23 0.52
C THR A 220 8.75 9.50 1.86
N LEU A 221 8.39 8.23 1.85
CA LEU A 221 8.60 7.25 2.92
C LEU A 221 9.80 6.38 2.55
N TRP A 222 10.69 6.15 3.51
CA TRP A 222 11.83 5.25 3.38
C TRP A 222 11.93 4.38 4.64
N ILE A 223 11.99 3.07 4.45
CA ILE A 223 12.04 2.06 5.51
C ILE A 223 13.26 1.17 5.27
N ARG A 224 14.28 1.24 6.13
CA ARG A 224 15.58 0.55 5.93
C ARG A 224 15.56 -0.94 6.31
N ASN A 225 14.68 -1.32 7.22
CA ASN A 225 14.61 -2.65 7.84
C ASN A 225 13.19 -3.21 7.80
N TYR A 226 12.54 -3.14 6.64
CA TYR A 226 11.10 -3.40 6.50
C TYR A 226 10.72 -4.78 7.06
N GLY A 227 11.41 -5.83 6.64
CA GLY A 227 11.10 -7.18 7.09
C GLY A 227 11.17 -7.37 8.61
N MET A 228 12.18 -6.81 9.27
CA MET A 228 12.29 -6.86 10.74
C MET A 228 11.16 -6.09 11.42
N LEU A 229 10.83 -4.89 10.93
CA LEU A 229 9.74 -4.08 11.49
C LEU A 229 8.39 -4.78 11.35
N MET A 230 8.15 -5.44 10.21
CA MET A 230 6.95 -6.24 10.02
C MET A 230 6.92 -7.43 10.96
N THR A 231 8.02 -8.18 11.10
CA THR A 231 8.12 -9.28 12.08
C THR A 231 7.75 -8.80 13.49
N ASP A 232 8.28 -7.66 13.91
CA ASP A 232 7.98 -7.07 15.21
C ASP A 232 6.52 -6.63 15.36
N LEU A 233 5.94 -6.05 14.29
CA LEU A 233 4.53 -5.68 14.26
C LEU A 233 3.64 -6.92 14.40
N PHE A 234 3.92 -8.01 13.68
CA PHE A 234 3.16 -9.25 13.78
C PHE A 234 3.29 -9.90 15.16
N LYS A 235 4.49 -9.91 15.76
CA LYS A 235 4.69 -10.33 17.15
C LYS A 235 3.82 -9.53 18.13
N SER A 236 3.58 -8.24 17.84
CA SER A 236 2.79 -7.36 18.71
C SER A 236 1.29 -7.67 18.73
N PHE A 237 0.74 -8.34 17.70
CA PHE A 237 -0.70 -8.65 17.64
C PHE A 237 -1.15 -9.75 18.61
N GLY A 238 -0.23 -10.53 19.21
CA GLY A 238 -0.48 -11.41 20.37
C GLY A 238 -1.40 -12.63 20.15
N GLY A 239 -1.16 -13.70 20.93
CA GLY A 239 -2.06 -14.86 21.10
C GLY A 239 -2.07 -15.91 19.98
N TYR A 240 -2.65 -15.58 18.83
CA TYR A 240 -2.93 -16.56 17.77
C TYR A 240 -1.76 -16.77 16.80
N LEU A 241 -1.02 -15.70 16.50
CA LEU A 241 0.12 -15.71 15.58
C LEU A 241 1.46 -15.76 16.32
N TYR A 242 1.48 -15.45 17.62
CA TYR A 242 2.71 -15.34 18.42
C TYR A 242 3.57 -16.63 18.42
N PRO A 243 3.03 -17.85 18.61
CA PRO A 243 3.85 -19.08 18.59
C PRO A 243 4.55 -19.30 17.24
N MET A 244 3.91 -18.85 16.16
CA MET A 244 4.37 -19.00 14.77
C MET A 244 5.46 -17.99 14.39
N TYR A 245 5.80 -17.02 15.24
CA TYR A 245 6.84 -16.02 14.95
C TYR A 245 7.80 -15.79 16.13
N ALA A 246 7.52 -16.38 17.30
CA ALA A 246 8.33 -16.24 18.49
C ALA A 246 9.61 -17.09 18.46
N GLU A 247 9.59 -18.25 17.80
CA GLU A 247 10.73 -19.19 17.78
C GLU A 247 11.74 -18.89 16.65
N GLY A 248 11.32 -18.22 15.57
CA GLY A 248 12.16 -17.87 14.41
C GLY A 248 13.18 -16.74 14.61
N GLY A 249 13.31 -16.22 15.84
CA GLY A 249 14.26 -15.16 16.17
C GLY A 249 13.94 -13.79 15.55
N ASN A 250 14.98 -12.96 15.37
CA ASN A 250 14.91 -11.60 14.80
C ASN A 250 15.34 -11.59 13.32
N GLN A 251 14.86 -12.55 12.53
CA GLN A 251 15.21 -12.67 11.12
C GLN A 251 14.20 -11.96 10.21
N ASN A 252 14.68 -11.56 9.02
CA ASN A 252 13.84 -11.01 7.96
C ASN A 252 13.13 -12.14 7.20
N ILE A 253 12.02 -12.61 7.74
CA ILE A 253 11.21 -13.69 7.15
C ILE A 253 10.51 -13.31 5.84
N TYR A 254 10.47 -12.03 5.49
CA TYR A 254 9.76 -11.51 4.31
C TYR A 254 10.64 -11.41 3.07
N GLY A 255 11.97 -11.54 3.19
CA GLY A 255 12.89 -11.37 2.07
C GLY A 255 12.94 -9.95 1.49
N VAL A 256 12.41 -8.95 2.22
CA VAL A 256 12.38 -7.55 1.82
C VAL A 256 13.19 -6.72 2.81
N GLU A 257 14.27 -6.11 2.33
CA GLU A 257 15.18 -5.30 3.15
C GLU A 257 14.64 -3.88 3.31
N GLU A 258 14.42 -3.21 2.19
CA GLU A 258 14.10 -1.78 2.14
C GLU A 258 12.80 -1.56 1.35
N VAL A 259 11.95 -0.68 1.87
CA VAL A 259 10.73 -0.22 1.17
C VAL A 259 10.76 1.29 1.08
N THR A 260 10.47 1.82 -0.10
CA THR A 260 10.34 3.25 -0.32
C THR A 260 9.00 3.53 -0.96
N ALA A 261 8.30 4.58 -0.52
CA ALA A 261 7.06 5.05 -1.13
C ALA A 261 7.21 6.54 -1.49
N ASN A 262 6.82 6.92 -2.70
CA ASN A 262 6.82 8.31 -3.15
C ASN A 262 5.43 8.71 -3.64
N LEU A 263 4.89 9.79 -3.09
CA LEU A 263 3.59 10.34 -3.46
C LEU A 263 3.77 11.48 -4.46
N PHE A 264 2.99 11.48 -5.53
CA PHE A 264 2.96 12.52 -6.55
C PHE A 264 1.53 12.98 -6.78
N PHE A 265 1.37 14.29 -6.90
CA PHE A 265 0.14 14.94 -7.29
C PHE A 265 0.47 15.84 -8.47
N ASP A 266 -0.31 15.69 -9.54
CA ASP A 266 -0.22 16.48 -10.76
C ASP A 266 -1.62 17.09 -11.04
N LYS A 267 -1.78 17.75 -12.19
CA LYS A 267 -3.08 18.33 -12.59
C LYS A 267 -4.17 17.26 -12.70
N SER A 268 -3.90 16.16 -13.39
CA SER A 268 -4.89 15.11 -13.67
C SER A 268 -4.64 13.80 -12.93
N ASP A 269 -3.42 13.57 -12.43
CA ASP A 269 -3.00 12.27 -11.94
C ASP A 269 -2.53 12.35 -10.49
N ALA A 270 -2.90 11.34 -9.68
CA ALA A 270 -2.29 11.06 -8.39
C ALA A 270 -1.56 9.72 -8.49
N ARG A 271 -0.33 9.65 -7.97
CA ARG A 271 0.51 8.44 -8.08
C ARG A 271 1.20 8.11 -6.77
N ILE A 272 1.27 6.82 -6.46
CA ILE A 272 2.10 6.25 -5.40
C ILE A 272 3.06 5.27 -6.05
N LEU A 273 4.36 5.56 -5.97
CA LEU A 273 5.43 4.65 -6.41
C LEU A 273 6.06 3.98 -5.21
N LEU A 274 5.97 2.65 -5.15
CA LEU A 274 6.59 1.79 -4.15
C LEU A 274 7.80 1.07 -4.74
N ASP A 275 8.99 1.27 -4.21
CA ASP A 275 10.17 0.45 -4.58
C ASP A 275 10.50 -0.48 -3.40
N MET A 276 10.51 -1.79 -3.66
CA MET A 276 10.87 -2.82 -2.68
C MET A 276 12.22 -3.45 -3.05
N SER A 277 13.19 -3.38 -2.15
CA SER A 277 14.49 -4.05 -2.28
C SER A 277 14.41 -5.44 -1.70
N VAL A 278 14.52 -6.45 -2.56
CA VAL A 278 14.58 -7.86 -2.20
C VAL A 278 15.97 -8.18 -1.64
N SER A 279 16.02 -9.02 -0.61
CA SER A 279 17.25 -9.46 0.03
C SER A 279 18.12 -10.28 -0.91
N SER A 280 19.43 -10.28 -0.68
CA SER A 280 20.40 -10.93 -1.58
C SER A 280 20.15 -12.43 -1.78
N ASP A 281 19.66 -13.11 -0.75
CA ASP A 281 19.34 -14.53 -0.71
C ASP A 281 18.01 -14.88 -1.42
N MET A 282 17.07 -13.94 -1.53
CA MET A 282 15.81 -14.13 -2.27
C MET A 282 15.87 -13.63 -3.71
N LYS A 283 16.86 -12.77 -3.99
CA LYS A 283 17.02 -12.10 -5.28
C LYS A 283 17.04 -13.06 -6.47
N LYS A 284 17.71 -14.20 -6.34
CA LYS A 284 17.86 -15.18 -7.43
C LYS A 284 16.52 -15.80 -7.80
N SER A 285 15.80 -16.34 -6.82
CA SER A 285 14.49 -16.98 -6.98
C SER A 285 13.46 -15.98 -7.52
N PHE A 286 13.35 -14.81 -6.90
CA PHE A 286 12.41 -13.77 -7.34
C PHE A 286 12.68 -13.31 -8.77
N LYS A 287 13.96 -13.20 -9.16
CA LYS A 287 14.30 -12.79 -10.53
C LYS A 287 13.87 -13.83 -11.57
N LYS A 288 13.98 -15.12 -11.26
CA LYS A 288 13.54 -16.19 -12.17
C LYS A 288 12.02 -16.18 -12.32
N ILE A 289 11.30 -16.07 -11.21
CA ILE A 289 9.83 -16.10 -11.16
C ILE A 289 9.20 -14.87 -11.84
N TYR A 290 9.66 -13.66 -11.52
CA TYR A 290 8.97 -12.40 -11.87
C TYR A 290 9.54 -11.64 -13.09
N ASN A 291 10.54 -12.19 -13.80
CA ASN A 291 11.14 -11.51 -14.96
C ASN A 291 10.58 -11.97 -16.33
N LYS A 292 9.58 -12.86 -16.32
CA LYS A 292 8.87 -13.28 -17.53
C LYS A 292 8.09 -12.11 -18.15
N LYS A 293 8.00 -12.11 -19.48
CA LYS A 293 7.13 -11.20 -20.22
C LYS A 293 5.90 -11.98 -20.66
N MET A 294 4.74 -11.34 -20.57
CA MET A 294 3.49 -11.93 -21.03
C MET A 294 3.51 -12.25 -22.52
N SER A 295 3.00 -13.43 -22.86
CA SER A 295 2.78 -13.86 -24.23
C SER A 295 1.98 -12.84 -25.04
N SER A 296 2.38 -12.63 -26.29
CA SER A 296 1.63 -11.82 -27.25
C SER A 296 0.27 -12.41 -27.56
N ASN A 297 0.10 -13.73 -27.44
CA ASN A 297 -1.19 -14.37 -27.68
C ASN A 297 -2.21 -13.83 -26.68
N LEU A 298 -1.95 -13.92 -25.36
CA LEU A 298 -2.84 -13.38 -24.33
C LEU A 298 -3.09 -11.88 -24.47
N VAL A 299 -2.04 -11.10 -24.78
CA VAL A 299 -2.17 -9.64 -24.91
C VAL A 299 -3.04 -9.24 -26.10
N ASN A 300 -3.10 -10.03 -27.17
CA ASN A 300 -3.91 -9.73 -28.35
C ASN A 300 -5.31 -10.40 -28.30
N SER A 301 -5.59 -11.16 -27.25
CA SER A 301 -6.82 -11.94 -27.10
C SER A 301 -8.00 -11.19 -26.50
N PHE A 302 -7.85 -9.89 -26.20
CA PHE A 302 -8.95 -9.05 -25.71
C PHE A 302 -8.92 -7.63 -26.27
N ASP A 303 -10.10 -6.98 -26.29
CA ASP A 303 -10.25 -5.62 -26.78
C ASP A 303 -9.79 -4.61 -25.71
N HIS A 304 -8.57 -4.09 -25.85
CA HIS A 304 -8.00 -3.07 -24.96
C HIS A 304 -8.85 -1.79 -24.86
N ASP A 305 -9.64 -1.46 -25.89
CA ASP A 305 -10.39 -0.21 -25.93
C ASP A 305 -11.77 -0.34 -25.26
N LYS A 306 -12.32 -1.56 -25.18
CA LYS A 306 -13.64 -1.83 -24.59
C LYS A 306 -13.60 -2.49 -23.22
N ALA A 307 -12.47 -3.07 -22.81
CA ALA A 307 -12.34 -3.69 -21.50
C ALA A 307 -12.65 -2.69 -20.38
N LEU A 308 -13.66 -3.01 -19.55
CA LEU A 308 -14.02 -2.18 -18.39
C LEU A 308 -12.97 -2.27 -17.28
N ALA A 309 -12.40 -3.46 -17.12
CA ALA A 309 -11.29 -3.71 -16.23
C ALA A 309 -10.49 -4.92 -16.72
N PHE A 310 -9.22 -5.00 -16.38
CA PHE A 310 -8.46 -6.23 -16.52
C PHE A 310 -7.43 -6.40 -15.42
N TRP A 311 -7.16 -7.66 -15.08
CA TRP A 311 -6.06 -8.05 -14.21
C TRP A 311 -5.19 -9.05 -14.94
N SER A 312 -3.91 -8.72 -15.07
CA SER A 312 -2.93 -9.50 -15.80
C SER A 312 -1.79 -9.89 -14.87
N ILE A 313 -1.37 -11.16 -14.90
CA ILE A 313 -0.21 -11.70 -14.17
C ILE A 313 0.70 -12.40 -15.18
N SER A 314 2.00 -12.18 -15.07
CA SER A 314 3.03 -12.96 -15.77
C SER A 314 4.09 -13.37 -14.77
N ILE A 315 4.04 -14.66 -14.42
CA ILE A 315 5.05 -15.37 -13.65
C ILE A 315 5.49 -16.60 -14.43
N ASP A 316 6.69 -17.08 -14.17
CA ASP A 316 7.20 -18.31 -14.76
C ASP A 316 6.82 -19.51 -13.87
N THR A 317 5.83 -20.30 -14.26
CA THR A 317 5.38 -21.45 -13.46
C THR A 317 6.47 -22.51 -13.28
N GLU A 318 7.23 -22.81 -14.34
CA GLU A 318 8.31 -23.80 -14.28
C GLU A 318 9.37 -23.37 -13.26
N GLU A 319 9.85 -22.12 -13.36
CA GLU A 319 10.81 -21.60 -12.41
C GLU A 319 10.20 -21.39 -11.01
N THR A 320 8.90 -21.11 -10.91
CA THR A 320 8.21 -21.04 -9.60
C THR A 320 8.28 -22.38 -8.91
N LEU A 321 7.92 -23.47 -9.59
CA LEU A 321 7.93 -24.81 -9.00
C LEU A 321 9.35 -25.25 -8.62
N LYS A 322 10.37 -24.94 -9.44
CA LYS A 322 11.78 -25.24 -9.13
C LYS A 322 12.30 -24.48 -7.90
N GLU A 323 11.92 -23.21 -7.76
CA GLU A 323 12.40 -22.37 -6.66
C GLU A 323 11.52 -22.50 -5.39
N TYR A 324 10.34 -23.11 -5.52
CA TYR A 324 9.38 -23.25 -4.43
C TYR A 324 9.93 -23.97 -3.19
N PRO A 325 10.67 -25.10 -3.29
CA PRO A 325 11.28 -25.75 -2.12
C PRO A 325 12.23 -24.83 -1.35
N GLU A 326 13.10 -24.10 -2.06
CA GLU A 326 14.06 -23.16 -1.46
C GLU A 326 13.34 -21.97 -0.80
N LEU A 327 12.31 -21.44 -1.45
CA LEU A 327 11.48 -20.36 -0.89
C LEU A 327 10.68 -20.81 0.33
N LEU A 328 10.10 -22.01 0.29
CA LEU A 328 9.39 -22.61 1.41
C LEU A 328 10.31 -22.77 2.61
N HIS A 329 11.48 -23.38 2.42
CA HIS A 329 12.46 -23.56 3.49
C HIS A 329 12.83 -22.21 4.14
N LYS A 330 13.11 -21.17 3.35
CA LYS A 330 13.54 -19.88 3.90
C LYS A 330 12.40 -19.10 4.57
N MET A 331 11.22 -19.03 3.94
CA MET A 331 10.09 -18.27 4.47
C MET A 331 9.45 -19.02 5.65
N TYR A 332 9.13 -20.30 5.47
CA TYR A 332 8.44 -21.09 6.48
C TYR A 332 9.38 -21.67 7.53
N GLY A 333 10.63 -22.01 7.22
CA GLY A 333 11.62 -22.39 8.26
C GLY A 333 11.91 -21.25 9.23
N GLY A 334 11.87 -20.00 8.77
CA GLY A 334 11.95 -18.82 9.63
C GLY A 334 10.70 -18.55 10.47
N ILE A 335 9.56 -19.13 10.12
CA ILE A 335 8.26 -18.95 10.80
C ILE A 335 8.00 -20.15 11.74
N LEU A 336 8.23 -21.37 11.28
CA LEU A 336 8.04 -22.63 11.98
C LEU A 336 9.35 -23.43 12.09
N PRO A 337 10.32 -23.01 12.93
CA PRO A 337 11.62 -23.67 13.01
C PRO A 337 11.54 -25.15 13.40
N LYS A 338 10.54 -25.52 14.20
CA LYS A 338 10.29 -26.89 14.64
C LYS A 338 9.90 -27.86 13.53
N PHE A 339 9.47 -27.35 12.38
CA PHE A 339 9.05 -28.15 11.24
C PHE A 339 10.01 -28.02 10.06
N GLN A 340 11.21 -27.47 10.28
CA GLN A 340 12.15 -27.17 9.21
C GLN A 340 12.59 -28.43 8.45
N GLU A 341 12.92 -29.50 9.17
CA GLU A 341 13.33 -30.78 8.59
C GLU A 341 12.17 -31.45 7.81
N GLU A 342 10.95 -31.41 8.34
CA GLU A 342 9.76 -31.93 7.66
C GLU A 342 9.42 -31.13 6.41
N MET A 343 9.57 -29.80 6.44
CA MET A 343 9.33 -28.94 5.28
C MET A 343 10.39 -29.14 4.19
N GLU A 344 11.65 -29.37 4.56
CA GLU A 344 12.70 -29.78 3.61
C GLU A 344 12.33 -31.11 2.94
N LEU A 345 11.97 -32.13 3.73
CA LEU A 345 11.56 -33.43 3.18
C LEU A 345 10.34 -33.31 2.26
N VAL A 346 9.33 -32.50 2.63
CA VAL A 346 8.16 -32.24 1.79
C VAL A 346 8.56 -31.52 0.50
N GLY A 347 9.47 -30.55 0.56
CA GLY A 347 10.02 -29.86 -0.60
C GLY A 347 10.75 -30.80 -1.55
N ASP A 348 11.59 -31.69 -1.02
CA ASP A 348 12.32 -32.69 -1.79
C ASP A 348 11.34 -33.67 -2.45
N LEU A 349 10.38 -34.20 -1.71
CA LEU A 349 9.33 -35.08 -2.24
C LEU A 349 8.52 -34.39 -3.34
N PHE A 350 8.17 -33.12 -3.16
CA PHE A 350 7.45 -32.33 -4.16
C PHE A 350 8.25 -32.23 -5.46
N SER A 351 9.55 -31.92 -5.37
CA SER A 351 10.44 -31.84 -6.54
C SER A 351 10.67 -33.18 -7.24
N LEU A 352 10.53 -34.30 -6.53
CA LEU A 352 10.66 -35.65 -7.12
C LEU A 352 9.39 -36.09 -7.86
N VAL A 353 8.22 -35.67 -7.39
CA VAL A 353 6.92 -36.15 -7.92
C VAL A 353 6.44 -35.30 -9.10
N ILE A 354 6.82 -34.02 -9.15
CA ILE A 354 6.30 -33.07 -10.13
C ILE A 354 7.31 -32.86 -11.25
N ASP A 355 6.86 -33.04 -12.50
CA ASP A 355 7.60 -32.57 -13.67
C ASP A 355 7.28 -31.08 -13.87
N GLU A 356 8.14 -30.20 -13.36
CA GLU A 356 7.93 -28.76 -13.40
C GLU A 356 7.84 -28.23 -14.83
N LYS A 357 8.55 -28.87 -15.77
CA LYS A 357 8.53 -28.50 -17.18
C LYS A 357 7.21 -28.87 -17.82
N ALA A 358 6.66 -30.05 -17.52
CA ALA A 358 5.34 -30.45 -18.01
C ALA A 358 4.23 -29.55 -17.43
N VAL A 359 4.28 -29.25 -16.13
CA VAL A 359 3.32 -28.33 -15.50
C VAL A 359 3.48 -26.92 -16.06
N GLY A 360 4.72 -26.45 -16.27
CA GLY A 360 5.02 -25.16 -16.87
C GLY A 360 4.51 -25.00 -18.30
N ARG A 361 4.43 -26.08 -19.09
CA ARG A 361 3.76 -26.04 -20.40
C ARG A 361 2.23 -26.06 -20.27
N LEU A 362 1.68 -26.84 -19.34
CA LEU A 362 0.24 -26.90 -19.10
C LEU A 362 -0.33 -25.57 -18.58
N VAL A 363 0.36 -24.93 -17.64
CA VAL A 363 0.02 -23.61 -17.09
C VAL A 363 1.27 -22.76 -17.07
N THR A 364 1.45 -21.93 -18.09
CA THR A 364 2.68 -21.14 -18.28
C THR A 364 2.91 -20.08 -17.20
N GLY A 365 1.86 -19.70 -16.46
CA GLY A 365 1.89 -18.64 -15.46
C GLY A 365 1.58 -17.25 -16.01
N ASP A 366 1.31 -17.15 -17.33
CA ASP A 366 0.62 -15.99 -17.89
C ASP A 366 -0.88 -16.16 -17.71
N ALA A 367 -1.52 -15.20 -17.06
CA ALA A 367 -2.97 -15.17 -16.87
C ALA A 367 -3.52 -13.76 -17.05
N LEU A 368 -4.71 -13.64 -17.62
CA LEU A 368 -5.37 -12.36 -17.86
C LEU A 368 -6.89 -12.51 -17.67
N LEU A 369 -7.43 -11.84 -16.66
CA LEU A 369 -8.86 -11.73 -16.41
C LEU A 369 -9.36 -10.39 -16.95
N VAL A 370 -10.34 -10.40 -17.85
CA VAL A 370 -10.98 -9.22 -18.42
C VAL A 370 -12.43 -9.17 -17.97
N LEU A 371 -12.86 -8.02 -17.47
CA LEU A 371 -14.27 -7.67 -17.33
C LEU A 371 -14.71 -6.94 -18.61
N ASN A 372 -15.53 -7.61 -19.41
CA ASN A 372 -15.98 -7.11 -20.71
C ASN A 372 -17.20 -6.19 -20.57
N ASP A 373 -18.20 -6.64 -19.81
CA ASP A 373 -19.43 -5.90 -19.54
C ASP A 373 -20.18 -6.51 -18.34
N PHE A 374 -21.39 -6.07 -18.10
CA PHE A 374 -22.36 -6.71 -17.24
C PHE A 374 -23.63 -7.04 -18.03
N SER A 375 -24.10 -8.27 -17.85
CA SER A 375 -25.37 -8.75 -18.41
C SER A 375 -26.47 -8.73 -17.34
N LYS A 376 -27.71 -8.60 -17.80
CA LYS A 376 -28.90 -8.74 -16.97
C LYS A 376 -29.49 -10.11 -17.22
N GLN A 377 -29.75 -10.87 -16.17
CA GLN A 377 -30.39 -12.18 -16.26
C GLN A 377 -31.57 -12.23 -15.28
N GLU A 378 -32.72 -12.69 -15.74
CA GLU A 378 -33.83 -13.01 -14.83
C GLU A 378 -33.52 -14.31 -14.08
N VAL A 379 -33.55 -14.25 -12.75
CA VAL A 379 -33.49 -15.43 -11.90
C VAL A 379 -34.79 -15.58 -11.13
N GLU A 380 -35.26 -16.81 -11.05
CA GLU A 380 -36.39 -17.18 -10.21
C GLU A 380 -35.92 -17.37 -8.77
N TYR A 381 -36.67 -16.82 -7.83
CA TYR A 381 -36.48 -17.05 -6.41
C TYR A 381 -37.82 -17.34 -5.74
N THR A 382 -37.77 -18.26 -4.79
CA THR A 382 -38.91 -18.62 -3.97
C THR A 382 -39.05 -17.62 -2.82
N THR A 383 -40.24 -17.06 -2.64
CA THR A 383 -40.60 -16.27 -1.46
C THR A 383 -41.97 -16.68 -0.92
N TYR A 384 -42.39 -16.10 0.19
CA TYR A 384 -43.68 -16.40 0.81
C TYR A 384 -44.55 -15.15 0.84
N GLU A 385 -45.75 -15.27 0.30
CA GLU A 385 -46.80 -14.27 0.48
C GLU A 385 -47.86 -14.81 1.43
N TYR A 386 -48.59 -13.91 2.10
CA TYR A 386 -49.68 -14.27 2.99
C TYR A 386 -51.00 -14.03 2.28
N ASP A 387 -51.90 -15.01 2.28
CA ASP A 387 -53.27 -14.81 1.81
C ASP A 387 -54.11 -13.97 2.79
N LYS A 388 -55.38 -13.71 2.44
CA LYS A 388 -56.30 -12.92 3.27
C LYS A 388 -56.54 -13.52 4.68
N ASP A 389 -56.22 -14.80 4.86
CA ASP A 389 -56.35 -15.53 6.12
C ASP A 389 -54.99 -15.69 6.83
N TYR A 390 -53.96 -14.92 6.41
CA TYR A 390 -52.60 -14.98 6.93
C TYR A 390 -51.92 -16.36 6.80
N LYS A 391 -52.32 -17.20 5.83
CA LYS A 391 -51.59 -18.43 5.53
C LYS A 391 -50.44 -18.16 4.56
N ARG A 392 -49.27 -18.73 4.88
CA ARG A 392 -48.09 -18.67 4.02
C ARG A 392 -48.34 -19.46 2.74
N LYS A 393 -48.24 -18.78 1.60
CA LYS A 393 -48.24 -19.35 0.25
C LYS A 393 -46.87 -19.15 -0.37
N GLU A 394 -46.24 -20.24 -0.77
CA GLU A 394 -45.00 -20.20 -1.54
C GLU A 394 -45.29 -19.64 -2.93
N VAL A 395 -44.54 -18.61 -3.32
CA VAL A 395 -44.66 -17.97 -4.63
C VAL A 395 -43.28 -17.84 -5.26
N THR A 396 -43.17 -18.26 -6.52
CA THR A 396 -41.99 -18.02 -7.34
C THR A 396 -42.08 -16.63 -7.92
N LYS A 397 -41.07 -15.79 -7.65
CA LYS A 397 -40.92 -14.47 -8.26
C LYS A 397 -39.66 -14.44 -9.10
N THR A 398 -39.64 -13.59 -10.11
CA THR A 398 -38.42 -13.28 -10.86
C THR A 398 -37.79 -12.01 -10.31
N LYS A 399 -36.46 -11.99 -10.23
CA LYS A 399 -35.68 -10.76 -10.02
C LYS A 399 -34.62 -10.66 -11.11
N GLU A 400 -34.38 -9.44 -11.57
CA GLU A 400 -33.26 -9.13 -12.46
C GLU A 400 -31.96 -9.17 -11.64
N GLU A 401 -31.11 -10.15 -11.93
CA GLU A 401 -29.74 -10.24 -11.42
C GLU A 401 -28.74 -9.67 -12.41
N PHE A 402 -27.69 -9.07 -11.85
CA PHE A 402 -26.63 -8.39 -12.57
C PHE A 402 -25.39 -9.27 -12.57
N ILE A 403 -25.02 -9.79 -13.74
CA ILE A 403 -24.01 -10.85 -13.89
C ILE A 403 -22.81 -10.30 -14.68
N PRO A 404 -21.57 -10.47 -14.18
CA PRO A 404 -20.38 -10.03 -14.91
C PRO A 404 -20.15 -10.86 -16.18
N ASP A 405 -19.99 -10.19 -17.32
CA ASP A 405 -19.38 -10.77 -18.52
C ASP A 405 -17.86 -10.67 -18.36
N PHE A 406 -17.21 -11.80 -18.09
CA PHE A 406 -15.77 -11.85 -17.96
C PHE A 406 -15.15 -12.92 -18.85
N THR A 407 -13.86 -12.76 -19.09
CA THR A 407 -13.01 -13.75 -19.78
C THR A 407 -11.71 -13.91 -19.03
N LEU A 408 -11.46 -15.09 -18.49
CA LEU A 408 -10.16 -15.50 -17.95
C LEU A 408 -9.39 -16.23 -19.06
N MET A 409 -8.18 -15.76 -19.33
CA MET A 409 -7.24 -16.34 -20.28
C MET A 409 -6.04 -16.87 -19.50
N ILE A 410 -5.67 -18.11 -19.75
CA ILE A 410 -4.52 -18.78 -19.12
C ILE A 410 -3.63 -19.32 -20.23
N GLY A 411 -2.35 -18.96 -20.23
CA GLY A 411 -1.41 -19.51 -21.21
C GLY A 411 -1.17 -21.00 -20.96
N SER A 412 -1.40 -21.82 -21.98
CA SER A 412 -1.29 -23.28 -21.94
C SER A 412 -0.84 -23.81 -23.30
N GLU A 413 0.32 -24.46 -23.34
CA GLU A 413 0.89 -25.07 -24.55
C GLU A 413 0.42 -26.53 -24.76
N GLU A 414 -0.32 -27.10 -23.81
CA GLU A 414 -0.76 -28.50 -23.80
C GLU A 414 -2.23 -28.64 -24.27
N GLU A 415 -2.54 -28.12 -25.46
CA GLU A 415 -3.92 -28.08 -25.99
C GLU A 415 -4.55 -29.48 -26.08
N ASP A 416 -3.78 -30.47 -26.53
CA ASP A 416 -4.24 -31.86 -26.67
C ASP A 416 -4.66 -32.49 -25.33
N LEU A 417 -3.93 -32.18 -24.26
CA LEU A 417 -4.24 -32.68 -22.91
C LEU A 417 -5.53 -32.04 -22.39
N LEU A 418 -5.70 -30.73 -22.57
CA LEU A 418 -6.93 -30.02 -22.20
C LEU A 418 -8.14 -30.54 -23.00
N ASN A 419 -7.98 -30.77 -24.29
CA ASN A 419 -9.03 -31.33 -25.14
C ASN A 419 -9.42 -32.76 -24.70
N LYS A 420 -8.44 -33.60 -24.31
CA LYS A 420 -8.72 -34.93 -23.72
C LYS A 420 -9.46 -34.81 -22.39
N PHE A 421 -9.09 -33.85 -21.54
CA PHE A 421 -9.76 -33.59 -20.27
C PHE A 421 -11.23 -33.18 -20.48
N PHE A 422 -11.52 -32.28 -21.41
CA PHE A 422 -12.90 -31.88 -21.70
C PHE A 422 -13.74 -33.03 -22.29
N LYS A 423 -13.17 -33.85 -23.18
CA LYS A 423 -13.85 -35.05 -23.70
C LYS A 423 -14.18 -36.05 -22.59
N LEU A 424 -13.31 -36.18 -21.58
CA LEU A 424 -13.61 -36.99 -20.40
C LEU A 424 -14.77 -36.37 -19.60
N GLY A 425 -14.78 -35.05 -19.41
CA GLY A 425 -15.89 -34.32 -18.80
C GLY A 425 -17.22 -34.56 -19.53
N GLU A 426 -17.22 -34.57 -20.86
CA GLU A 426 -18.40 -34.85 -21.68
C GLU A 426 -18.90 -36.27 -21.48
N LYS A 427 -18.00 -37.27 -21.51
CA LYS A 427 -18.32 -38.67 -21.21
C LYS A 427 -19.00 -38.84 -19.84
N HIS A 428 -18.56 -38.06 -18.86
CA HIS A 428 -19.12 -38.06 -17.50
C HIS A 428 -20.25 -37.03 -17.29
N LYS A 429 -20.78 -36.44 -18.36
CA LYS A 429 -21.88 -35.46 -18.36
C LYS A 429 -21.62 -34.20 -17.52
N ALA A 430 -20.36 -33.87 -17.25
CA ALA A 430 -19.95 -32.66 -16.55
C ALA A 430 -19.93 -31.43 -17.48
N VAL A 431 -19.70 -31.65 -18.78
CA VAL A 431 -19.70 -30.60 -19.81
C VAL A 431 -20.45 -31.06 -21.06
N GLU A 432 -20.77 -30.13 -21.95
CA GLU A 432 -21.29 -30.36 -23.31
C GLU A 432 -20.34 -29.70 -24.30
N ILE A 433 -19.95 -30.38 -25.37
CA ILE A 433 -19.03 -29.84 -26.36
C ILE A 433 -19.78 -29.64 -27.67
N GLU A 434 -19.83 -28.40 -28.16
CA GLU A 434 -20.48 -28.04 -29.42
C GLU A 434 -19.66 -26.95 -30.13
N ASN A 435 -19.37 -27.10 -31.42
CA ASN A 435 -18.62 -26.11 -32.21
C ASN A 435 -17.26 -25.71 -31.60
N ASN A 436 -16.53 -26.67 -31.03
CA ASN A 436 -15.27 -26.46 -30.29
C ASN A 436 -15.41 -25.54 -29.05
N VAL A 437 -16.63 -25.36 -28.56
CA VAL A 437 -16.93 -24.67 -27.30
C VAL A 437 -17.39 -25.70 -26.28
N VAL A 438 -16.78 -25.67 -25.11
CA VAL A 438 -17.13 -26.51 -23.96
C VAL A 438 -18.05 -25.71 -23.05
N LYS A 439 -19.29 -26.14 -22.86
CA LYS A 439 -20.22 -25.57 -21.87
C LYS A 439 -20.19 -26.42 -20.59
N PHE A 440 -19.95 -25.80 -19.43
CA PHE A 440 -20.02 -26.50 -18.16
C PHE A 440 -21.48 -26.69 -17.71
N LYS A 441 -21.81 -27.87 -17.20
CA LYS A 441 -23.10 -28.11 -16.55
C LYS A 441 -23.04 -27.66 -15.09
N THR A 442 -23.45 -26.42 -14.84
CA THR A 442 -23.53 -25.86 -13.49
C THR A 442 -24.98 -25.89 -12.99
N LYS A 443 -25.17 -26.03 -11.67
CA LYS A 443 -26.48 -25.76 -11.06
C LYS A 443 -26.60 -24.25 -10.85
N LYS A 444 -27.72 -23.66 -11.29
CA LYS A 444 -27.99 -22.22 -11.10
C LYS A 444 -27.97 -21.77 -9.64
N SER A 445 -28.24 -22.68 -8.70
CA SER A 445 -28.12 -22.44 -7.25
C SER A 445 -26.69 -22.17 -6.79
N ASP A 446 -25.71 -22.73 -7.50
CA ASP A 446 -24.30 -22.73 -7.11
C ASP A 446 -23.55 -21.64 -7.90
N ILE A 447 -23.86 -21.53 -9.20
CA ILE A 447 -23.30 -20.51 -10.11
C ILE A 447 -24.46 -19.95 -10.96
N PRO A 448 -24.82 -18.66 -10.83
CA PRO A 448 -26.03 -18.10 -11.47
C PRO A 448 -25.87 -17.85 -12.98
N PHE A 449 -24.70 -18.16 -13.56
CA PHE A 449 -24.35 -17.96 -14.95
C PHE A 449 -23.81 -19.23 -15.60
N ASP A 450 -23.93 -19.29 -16.92
CA ASP A 450 -23.26 -20.31 -17.73
C ASP A 450 -21.76 -20.02 -17.79
N LEU A 451 -20.95 -21.09 -17.83
CA LEU A 451 -19.51 -21.00 -18.06
C LEU A 451 -19.15 -21.75 -19.34
N TYR A 452 -18.31 -21.14 -20.15
CA TYR A 452 -17.83 -21.66 -21.43
C TYR A 452 -16.30 -21.71 -21.43
N SER A 453 -15.74 -22.74 -22.06
CA SER A 453 -14.31 -22.91 -22.27
C SER A 453 -13.97 -23.11 -23.74
N VAL A 454 -12.85 -22.55 -24.16
CA VAL A 454 -12.24 -22.73 -25.49
C VAL A 454 -10.73 -22.84 -25.31
N VAL A 455 -10.10 -23.75 -26.05
CA VAL A 455 -8.64 -23.85 -26.11
C VAL A 455 -8.20 -23.46 -27.51
N LYS A 456 -7.36 -22.43 -27.63
CA LYS A 456 -6.90 -21.93 -28.93
C LYS A 456 -5.66 -21.04 -28.81
N ASN A 457 -4.70 -21.22 -29.73
CA ASN A 457 -3.49 -20.40 -29.83
C ASN A 457 -2.68 -20.36 -28.53
N ASP A 458 -2.50 -21.51 -27.90
CA ASP A 458 -1.80 -21.68 -26.62
C ASP A 458 -2.47 -20.92 -25.45
N VAL A 459 -3.79 -20.72 -25.55
CA VAL A 459 -4.59 -20.06 -24.50
C VAL A 459 -5.81 -20.90 -24.18
N LEU A 460 -5.98 -21.18 -22.89
CA LEU A 460 -7.23 -21.66 -22.31
C LEU A 460 -8.09 -20.45 -21.93
N TYR A 461 -9.24 -20.32 -22.57
CA TYR A 461 -10.24 -19.29 -22.30
C TYR A 461 -11.35 -19.85 -21.43
N LEU A 462 -11.76 -19.09 -20.42
CA LEU A 462 -12.95 -19.34 -19.61
C LEU A 462 -13.79 -18.07 -19.60
N THR A 463 -15.03 -18.13 -20.10
CA THR A 463 -15.89 -16.95 -20.24
C THR A 463 -17.34 -17.24 -19.88
N THR A 464 -18.04 -16.23 -19.39
CA THR A 464 -19.48 -16.29 -19.10
C THR A 464 -20.35 -15.99 -20.34
N SER A 465 -19.75 -15.60 -21.46
CA SER A 465 -20.46 -15.24 -22.69
C SER A 465 -20.36 -16.32 -23.78
N LYS A 466 -21.49 -16.94 -24.12
CA LYS A 466 -21.58 -17.91 -25.24
C LYS A 466 -21.12 -17.30 -26.56
N THR A 467 -21.56 -16.07 -26.82
CA THR A 467 -21.19 -15.31 -28.04
C THR A 467 -19.69 -15.09 -28.11
N ASN A 468 -19.07 -14.71 -27.00
CA ASN A 468 -17.62 -14.55 -26.95
C ASN A 468 -16.91 -15.89 -27.18
N ALA A 469 -17.35 -16.97 -26.51
CA ALA A 469 -16.77 -18.30 -26.71
C ALA A 469 -16.81 -18.77 -28.18
N LEU A 470 -17.94 -18.59 -28.86
CA LEU A 470 -18.06 -18.91 -30.30
C LEU A 470 -17.15 -18.04 -31.17
N SER A 471 -16.98 -16.76 -30.82
CA SER A 471 -16.09 -15.83 -31.53
C SER A 471 -14.61 -16.20 -31.34
N ILE A 472 -14.22 -16.64 -30.14
CA ILE A 472 -12.89 -17.20 -29.86
C ILE A 472 -12.67 -18.47 -30.69
N ALA A 473 -13.60 -19.42 -30.62
CA ALA A 473 -13.51 -20.71 -31.31
C ALA A 473 -13.38 -20.54 -32.84
N SER A 474 -14.12 -19.59 -33.43
CA SER A 474 -14.02 -19.25 -34.86
C SER A 474 -12.74 -18.48 -35.23
N GLY A 475 -12.09 -17.81 -34.28
CA GLY A 475 -10.83 -17.07 -34.51
C GLY A 475 -11.04 -15.59 -34.87
N ASN A 476 -12.24 -15.08 -34.65
CA ASN A 476 -12.60 -13.68 -34.93
C ASN A 476 -12.14 -12.71 -33.83
N ASN A 477 -11.48 -13.19 -32.78
CA ASN A 477 -11.10 -12.42 -31.59
C ASN A 477 -9.65 -11.91 -31.59
N ASN A 478 -9.01 -11.78 -32.75
CA ASN A 478 -7.68 -11.15 -32.80
C ASN A 478 -7.82 -9.63 -32.76
N PHE A 479 -7.72 -9.04 -31.57
CA PHE A 479 -7.86 -7.61 -31.39
C PHE A 479 -6.55 -6.90 -31.72
N ASN A 480 -6.55 -6.05 -32.75
CA ASN A 480 -5.37 -5.27 -33.15
C ASN A 480 -5.21 -3.98 -32.33
N THR A 481 -5.77 -3.93 -31.11
CA THR A 481 -5.72 -2.74 -30.26
C THR A 481 -4.43 -2.76 -29.43
N LYS A 482 -3.69 -1.65 -29.36
CA LYS A 482 -2.36 -1.59 -28.71
C LYS A 482 -2.33 -0.77 -27.43
N LYS A 483 -3.46 -0.18 -27.03
CA LYS A 483 -3.59 0.77 -25.92
C LYS A 483 -2.91 0.28 -24.62
N HIS A 484 -3.15 -0.97 -24.22
CA HIS A 484 -2.59 -1.54 -22.99
C HIS A 484 -1.45 -2.54 -23.22
N SER A 485 -1.10 -2.85 -24.47
CA SER A 485 -0.11 -3.89 -24.81
C SER A 485 1.25 -3.66 -24.15
N LYS A 486 1.80 -2.44 -24.24
CA LYS A 486 3.08 -2.10 -23.62
C LYS A 486 3.01 -2.16 -22.09
N LEU A 487 1.91 -1.64 -21.52
CA LEU A 487 1.69 -1.65 -20.07
C LEU A 487 1.70 -3.10 -19.54
N VAL A 488 0.96 -4.00 -20.19
CA VAL A 488 0.88 -5.40 -19.80
C VAL A 488 2.22 -6.13 -19.99
N ARG A 489 2.90 -5.95 -21.13
CA ARG A 489 4.15 -6.69 -21.44
C ARG A 489 5.39 -6.23 -20.64
N ASP A 490 5.42 -4.98 -20.21
CA ASP A 490 6.57 -4.44 -19.47
C ASP A 490 6.51 -4.73 -17.96
N ASN A 491 5.37 -5.21 -17.46
CA ASN A 491 5.07 -5.42 -16.04
C ASN A 491 4.74 -6.89 -15.75
N SER A 492 5.06 -7.37 -14.55
CA SER A 492 4.68 -8.72 -14.10
C SER A 492 3.22 -8.77 -13.65
N THR A 493 2.66 -7.63 -13.23
CA THR A 493 1.26 -7.53 -12.86
C THR A 493 0.70 -6.18 -13.28
N VAL A 494 -0.53 -6.16 -13.79
CA VAL A 494 -1.30 -4.95 -14.06
C VAL A 494 -2.74 -5.19 -13.65
N LEU A 495 -3.30 -4.28 -12.86
CA LEU A 495 -4.73 -4.14 -12.65
C LEU A 495 -5.13 -2.79 -13.24
N PHE A 496 -6.04 -2.80 -14.19
CA PHE A 496 -6.62 -1.61 -14.80
C PHE A 496 -8.13 -1.61 -14.56
N VAL A 497 -8.68 -0.44 -14.29
CA VAL A 497 -10.12 -0.22 -14.21
C VAL A 497 -10.47 1.13 -14.85
N ASP A 498 -11.44 1.12 -15.76
CA ASP A 498 -12.18 2.31 -16.14
C ASP A 498 -13.26 2.54 -15.07
N VAL A 499 -12.97 3.46 -14.15
CA VAL A 499 -13.78 3.67 -12.94
C VAL A 499 -15.18 4.10 -13.31
N ASN A 500 -15.30 5.03 -14.25
CA ASN A 500 -16.59 5.53 -14.71
C ASN A 500 -17.39 4.46 -15.45
N ALA A 501 -16.76 3.74 -16.38
CA ALA A 501 -17.45 2.74 -17.17
C ALA A 501 -17.95 1.58 -16.29
N VAL A 502 -17.19 1.18 -15.27
CA VAL A 502 -17.63 0.18 -14.29
C VAL A 502 -18.75 0.72 -13.41
N LEU A 503 -18.54 1.85 -12.73
CA LEU A 503 -19.50 2.36 -11.74
C LEU A 503 -20.85 2.74 -12.37
N ASN A 504 -20.87 3.28 -13.59
CA ASN A 504 -22.10 3.62 -14.30
C ASN A 504 -22.95 2.40 -14.66
N LYS A 505 -22.38 1.20 -14.65
CA LYS A 505 -23.12 -0.04 -14.91
C LYS A 505 -23.76 -0.61 -13.64
N ILE A 506 -23.27 -0.25 -12.45
CA ILE A 506 -23.76 -0.84 -11.20
C ILE A 506 -25.10 -0.21 -10.78
N PRO A 507 -26.16 -1.02 -10.52
CA PRO A 507 -27.45 -0.48 -10.11
C PRO A 507 -27.42 0.19 -8.72
N ASN A 508 -27.79 1.48 -8.66
CA ASN A 508 -27.84 2.25 -7.40
C ASN A 508 -28.84 1.70 -6.36
N LYS A 509 -29.77 0.82 -6.77
CA LYS A 509 -30.82 0.26 -5.90
C LYS A 509 -30.26 -0.57 -4.73
N TRP A 510 -29.05 -1.10 -4.85
CA TRP A 510 -28.42 -1.95 -3.82
C TRP A 510 -27.51 -1.19 -2.86
N MET A 511 -27.37 0.12 -3.04
CA MET A 511 -26.44 0.94 -2.27
C MET A 511 -27.15 1.74 -1.17
N SER A 512 -26.53 1.78 0.00
CA SER A 512 -26.82 2.71 1.08
C SER A 512 -26.59 4.16 0.63
N LYS A 513 -27.02 5.12 1.46
CA LYS A 513 -26.86 6.55 1.15
C LYS A 513 -25.39 6.95 1.02
N SER A 514 -24.54 6.51 1.95
CA SER A 514 -23.10 6.81 1.93
C SER A 514 -22.40 6.18 0.72
N GLU A 515 -22.76 4.96 0.34
CA GLU A 515 -22.22 4.31 -0.86
C GLU A 515 -22.61 5.05 -2.13
N LYS A 516 -23.85 5.55 -2.22
CA LYS A 516 -24.29 6.40 -3.35
C LYS A 516 -23.51 7.70 -3.44
N GLU A 517 -23.22 8.33 -2.30
CA GLU A 517 -22.42 9.56 -2.23
C GLU A 517 -20.97 9.30 -2.65
N ALA A 518 -20.35 8.23 -2.16
CA ALA A 518 -18.99 7.83 -2.55
C ALA A 518 -18.90 7.45 -4.03
N MET A 519 -19.90 6.73 -4.54
CA MET A 519 -20.00 6.40 -5.97
C MET A 519 -20.15 7.65 -6.81
N ARG A 520 -21.06 8.57 -6.46
CA ARG A 520 -21.23 9.85 -7.16
C ARG A 520 -19.93 10.66 -7.17
N PHE A 521 -19.27 10.80 -6.02
CA PHE A 521 -17.96 11.45 -5.96
C PHE A 521 -16.95 10.80 -6.92
N SER A 522 -16.92 9.47 -6.96
CA SER A 522 -16.03 8.73 -7.83
C SER A 522 -16.36 8.94 -9.31
N THR A 523 -17.63 8.84 -9.70
CA THR A 523 -18.08 9.02 -11.10
C THR A 523 -17.95 10.44 -11.60
N ASP A 524 -17.97 11.43 -10.71
CA ASP A 524 -17.86 12.84 -11.07
C ASP A 524 -16.38 13.26 -11.21
N ASN A 525 -15.45 12.57 -10.53
CA ASN A 525 -14.07 13.05 -10.38
C ASN A 525 -13.00 12.10 -10.92
N LEU A 526 -13.23 10.78 -10.91
CA LEU A 526 -12.24 9.79 -11.32
C LEU A 526 -12.46 9.40 -12.79
N ASN A 527 -11.39 8.95 -13.45
CA ASN A 527 -11.43 8.43 -14.82
C ASN A 527 -11.02 6.96 -14.82
N ASP A 528 -9.74 6.68 -14.58
CA ASP A 528 -9.17 5.34 -14.59
C ASP A 528 -8.22 5.11 -13.41
N GLY A 529 -8.09 3.85 -13.03
CA GLY A 529 -7.12 3.38 -12.05
C GLY A 529 -6.18 2.35 -12.70
N VAL A 530 -4.88 2.51 -12.48
CA VAL A 530 -3.85 1.55 -12.88
C VAL A 530 -2.99 1.21 -11.68
N PHE A 531 -3.01 -0.06 -11.27
CA PHE A 531 -1.98 -0.62 -10.42
C PHE A 531 -1.06 -1.50 -11.26
N ARG A 532 0.25 -1.31 -11.16
CA ARG A 532 1.23 -2.14 -11.88
C ARG A 532 2.38 -2.56 -10.98
N VAL A 533 2.91 -3.76 -11.22
CA VAL A 533 4.12 -4.28 -10.61
C VAL A 533 5.13 -4.53 -11.72
N SER A 534 6.28 -3.87 -11.64
CA SER A 534 7.36 -4.02 -12.61
C SER A 534 7.97 -5.40 -12.51
N ARG A 535 8.45 -5.92 -13.63
CA ARG A 535 9.41 -7.03 -13.61
C ARG A 535 10.64 -6.65 -12.78
N MET A 536 11.25 -7.63 -12.13
CA MET A 536 12.37 -7.40 -11.23
C MET A 536 13.59 -6.80 -11.96
N LYS A 537 14.11 -5.67 -11.45
CA LYS A 537 15.30 -4.99 -11.98
C LYS A 537 16.40 -4.91 -10.91
N GLY A 538 17.54 -5.54 -11.17
CA GLY A 538 18.59 -5.64 -10.16
C GLY A 538 18.10 -6.46 -8.96
N ASN A 539 17.92 -5.81 -7.81
CA ASN A 539 17.29 -6.38 -6.62
C ASN A 539 15.98 -5.66 -6.23
N THR A 540 15.40 -4.87 -7.13
CA THR A 540 14.23 -4.04 -6.84
C THR A 540 13.02 -4.49 -7.66
N ILE A 541 11.87 -4.53 -6.99
CA ILE A 541 10.55 -4.64 -7.60
C ILE A 541 9.82 -3.31 -7.31
N SER A 542 9.38 -2.64 -8.35
CA SER A 542 8.64 -1.38 -8.25
C SER A 542 7.15 -1.63 -8.49
N SER A 543 6.30 -1.11 -7.63
CA SER A 543 4.86 -1.09 -7.82
C SER A 543 4.38 0.35 -7.93
N GLU A 544 3.42 0.63 -8.81
CA GLU A 544 2.83 1.96 -8.92
C GLU A 544 1.31 1.85 -8.92
N LEU A 545 0.66 2.62 -8.04
CA LEU A 545 -0.76 2.93 -8.14
C LEU A 545 -0.89 4.33 -8.76
N LYS A 546 -1.55 4.41 -9.91
CA LYS A 546 -1.93 5.65 -10.58
C LYS A 546 -3.45 5.75 -10.58
N ILE A 547 -3.97 6.90 -10.18
CA ILE A 547 -5.37 7.28 -10.33
C ILE A 547 -5.41 8.51 -11.23
N SER A 548 -6.11 8.40 -12.35
CA SER A 548 -6.37 9.51 -13.27
C SER A 548 -7.74 10.11 -12.97
N THR A 549 -7.84 11.43 -13.05
CA THR A 549 -9.05 12.20 -12.71
C THR A 549 -9.63 12.88 -13.95
N GLN A 550 -10.87 13.33 -13.86
CA GLN A 550 -11.54 14.10 -14.92
C GLN A 550 -11.04 15.55 -15.01
N GLY A 551 -10.20 15.99 -14.06
CA GLY A 551 -9.71 17.36 -13.98
C GLY A 551 -10.77 18.38 -13.56
N THR A 552 -11.76 17.94 -12.76
CA THR A 552 -12.79 18.78 -12.13
C THR A 552 -12.19 19.79 -11.14
N GLU A 553 -11.16 19.35 -10.41
CA GLU A 553 -10.37 20.18 -9.52
C GLU A 553 -9.09 20.69 -10.20
N GLU A 554 -8.51 21.75 -9.65
CA GLU A 554 -7.28 22.37 -10.20
C GLU A 554 -6.11 21.38 -10.23
N ASN A 555 -6.05 20.47 -9.26
CA ASN A 555 -5.09 19.38 -9.17
C ASN A 555 -5.59 18.26 -8.26
N THR A 556 -4.91 17.11 -8.34
CA THR A 556 -5.32 15.91 -7.61
C THR A 556 -5.08 15.97 -6.10
N LEU A 557 -4.23 16.89 -5.60
CA LEU A 557 -4.10 17.11 -4.16
C LEU A 557 -5.34 17.81 -3.60
N LYS A 558 -5.86 18.84 -4.29
CA LYS A 558 -7.13 19.49 -3.89
C LYS A 558 -8.29 18.51 -3.89
N LEU A 559 -8.39 17.68 -4.92
CA LEU A 559 -9.40 16.61 -4.98
C LEU A 559 -9.28 15.64 -3.79
N LEU A 560 -8.06 15.24 -3.41
CA LEU A 560 -7.85 14.40 -2.22
C LEU A 560 -8.33 15.10 -0.94
N LEU A 561 -8.07 16.40 -0.78
CA LEU A 561 -8.55 17.15 0.38
C LEU A 561 -10.08 17.23 0.42
N GLU A 562 -10.74 17.38 -0.72
CA GLU A 562 -12.20 17.34 -0.82
C GLU A 562 -12.77 15.95 -0.49
N PHE A 563 -12.14 14.88 -0.98
CA PHE A 563 -12.52 13.51 -0.63
C PHE A 563 -12.46 13.28 0.88
N ILE A 564 -11.34 13.67 1.53
CA ILE A 564 -11.19 13.56 2.98
C ILE A 564 -12.29 14.35 3.71
N ASN A 565 -12.64 15.55 3.23
CA ASN A 565 -13.73 16.34 3.82
C ASN A 565 -15.10 15.66 3.68
N THR A 566 -15.33 14.92 2.61
CA THR A 566 -16.58 14.19 2.36
C THR A 566 -16.69 12.99 3.28
N VAL A 567 -15.60 12.24 3.48
CA VAL A 567 -15.56 11.05 4.34
C VAL A 567 -15.51 11.40 5.84
N ALA A 568 -14.96 12.56 6.20
CA ALA A 568 -14.85 12.99 7.60
C ALA A 568 -16.15 13.59 8.18
N LYS A 569 -17.16 13.85 7.35
CA LYS A 569 -18.51 14.28 7.77
C LYS A 569 -19.36 13.07 8.14
#